data_AF-A0A7Y9UQV1-F1
#
_entry.id   AF-A0A7Y9UQV1-F1
#
_cell.length_a   1.000
_cell.length_b   1.000
_cell.length_c   1.000
_cell.angle_alpha   90.00
_cell.angle_beta   90.00
_cell.angle_gamma   90.00
#
_symmetry.space_group_name_H-M   'P 1'
#
loop_
_entity.id
_entity.type
_entity.pdbx_description
1 polymer ?
#
loop_
_entity_poly.entity_id
_entity_poly.type
_entity_poly.pdbx_seq_one_letter_code
_entity_poly.pdbx_strand_id
1 'polypeptide(L)'
;MAGEGTEVITNDVTRAAAQIKAAAKDVASADPSEDLTIIGTALPGSKSATAATTLSTTWEKRFTNWKKDAKDQSAEMVASADTYDQADADVNRNMGRLKPELI
;
A
#
# COMPACT_ATOMS: atom_id res chain seq x y z
N MET A 1 22.30 23.11 -1.26
CA MET A 1 22.63 21.66 -1.22
C MET A 1 21.67 20.86 -0.33
N ALA A 2 20.67 21.46 0.36
CA ALA A 2 19.77 20.71 1.25
C ALA A 2 18.52 20.10 0.55
N GLY A 3 18.05 20.67 -0.56
CA GLY A 3 16.80 20.22 -1.22
C GLY A 3 16.93 19.00 -2.15
N GLU A 4 18.10 18.75 -2.72
CA GLU A 4 18.28 17.63 -3.68
C GLU A 4 18.20 16.24 -3.00
N GLY A 5 18.54 16.15 -1.71
CA GLY A 5 18.49 14.88 -0.98
C GLY A 5 17.06 14.47 -0.61
N THR A 6 16.24 15.42 -0.19
CA THR A 6 14.85 15.17 0.24
C THR A 6 13.95 14.87 -0.95
N GLU A 7 14.10 15.59 -2.06
CA GLU A 7 13.34 15.38 -3.30
C GLU A 7 13.57 13.97 -3.90
N VAL A 8 14.80 13.45 -3.79
CA VAL A 8 15.10 12.07 -4.22
C VAL A 8 14.39 11.05 -3.33
N ILE A 9 14.36 11.29 -2.01
CA ILE A 9 13.69 10.40 -1.04
C ILE A 9 12.17 10.42 -1.24
N THR A 10 11.54 11.59 -1.47
CA THR A 10 10.09 11.67 -1.68
C THR A 10 9.68 10.97 -2.96
N ASN A 11 10.42 11.15 -4.06
CA ASN A 11 10.20 10.42 -5.31
C ASN A 11 10.32 8.89 -5.14
N ASP A 12 11.31 8.42 -4.38
CA ASP A 12 11.49 7.00 -4.11
C ASP A 12 10.35 6.41 -3.28
N VAL A 13 9.88 7.15 -2.27
CA VAL A 13 8.72 6.78 -1.44
C VAL A 13 7.44 6.71 -2.29
N THR A 14 7.18 7.70 -3.15
CA THR A 14 6.00 7.70 -4.05
C THR A 14 6.05 6.54 -5.03
N ARG A 15 7.23 6.21 -5.58
CA ARG A 15 7.41 5.06 -6.47
C ARG A 15 7.14 3.75 -5.74
N ALA A 16 7.64 3.59 -4.52
CA ALA A 16 7.40 2.41 -3.70
C ALA A 16 5.89 2.27 -3.35
N ALA A 17 5.21 3.38 -3.03
CA ALA A 17 3.77 3.39 -2.80
C ALA A 17 2.99 2.89 -4.03
N ALA A 18 3.37 3.34 -5.24
CA ALA A 18 2.76 2.89 -6.48
C ALA A 18 2.97 1.37 -6.72
N GLN A 19 4.14 0.84 -6.41
CA GLN A 19 4.43 -0.60 -6.52
C GLN A 19 3.60 -1.43 -5.55
N ILE A 20 3.45 -0.99 -4.29
CA ILE A 20 2.59 -1.66 -3.30
C ILE A 20 1.14 -1.67 -3.77
N LYS A 21 0.65 -0.56 -4.32
CA LYS A 21 -0.70 -0.47 -4.88
C LYS A 21 -0.91 -1.40 -6.09
N ALA A 22 0.10 -1.56 -6.94
CA ALA A 22 0.06 -2.50 -8.05
C ALA A 22 0.02 -3.95 -7.56
N ALA A 23 0.90 -4.33 -6.63
CA ALA A 23 0.90 -5.66 -6.02
C ALA A 23 -0.44 -5.98 -5.36
N ALA A 24 -1.05 -5.03 -4.66
CA ALA A 24 -2.38 -5.19 -4.05
C ALA A 24 -3.48 -5.50 -5.10
N LYS A 25 -3.37 -4.93 -6.29
CA LYS A 25 -4.29 -5.18 -7.40
C LYS A 25 -4.10 -6.59 -7.95
N ASP A 26 -2.85 -7.00 -8.17
CA ASP A 26 -2.54 -8.32 -8.72
C ASP A 26 -2.98 -9.43 -7.76
N VAL A 27 -2.72 -9.25 -6.47
CA VAL A 27 -3.20 -10.11 -5.40
C VAL A 27 -4.72 -10.25 -5.39
N ALA A 28 -5.44 -9.13 -5.54
CA ALA A 28 -6.90 -9.15 -5.60
C ALA A 28 -7.45 -9.86 -6.84
N SER A 29 -6.66 -9.94 -7.92
CA SER A 29 -7.06 -10.64 -9.15
C SER A 29 -6.80 -12.15 -9.11
N ALA A 30 -5.93 -12.61 -8.20
CA ALA A 30 -5.58 -14.01 -8.07
C ALA A 30 -6.61 -14.84 -7.26
N ASP A 31 -7.78 -14.28 -6.93
CA ASP A 31 -8.75 -14.81 -5.97
C ASP A 31 -8.97 -16.32 -6.11
N PRO A 32 -8.34 -17.12 -5.23
CA PRO A 32 -8.38 -18.58 -5.34
C PRO A 32 -9.57 -19.18 -4.57
N SER A 33 -10.45 -18.35 -4.01
CA SER A 33 -11.61 -18.82 -3.23
C SER A 33 -12.66 -19.52 -4.11
N GLU A 34 -12.81 -19.08 -5.37
CA GLU A 34 -13.72 -19.71 -6.33
C GLU A 34 -13.37 -21.18 -6.57
N ASP A 35 -12.09 -21.49 -6.81
CA ASP A 35 -11.63 -22.87 -7.03
C ASP A 35 -11.87 -23.78 -5.81
N LEU A 36 -11.82 -23.21 -4.60
CA LEU A 36 -12.05 -23.96 -3.37
C LEU A 36 -13.53 -24.27 -3.12
N THR A 37 -14.44 -23.41 -3.57
CA THR A 37 -15.88 -23.69 -3.46
C THR A 37 -16.29 -24.92 -4.27
N ILE A 38 -15.66 -25.16 -5.42
CA ILE A 38 -15.90 -26.35 -6.26
C ILE A 38 -15.62 -27.64 -5.46
N ILE A 39 -14.52 -27.67 -4.70
CA ILE A 39 -14.13 -28.83 -3.86
C ILE A 39 -15.21 -29.11 -2.80
N GLY A 40 -15.77 -28.08 -2.18
CA GLY A 40 -16.84 -28.21 -1.20
C GLY A 40 -18.11 -28.84 -1.78
N THR A 41 -18.48 -28.45 -3.01
CA THR A 41 -19.67 -28.99 -3.70
C THR A 41 -19.49 -30.42 -4.22
N ALA A 42 -18.26 -30.85 -4.50
CA ALA A 42 -17.97 -32.18 -5.02
C ALA A 42 -18.10 -33.30 -3.97
N LEU A 43 -17.97 -32.98 -2.67
CA LEU A 43 -17.96 -33.97 -1.58
C LEU A 43 -18.91 -33.60 -0.43
N PRO A 44 -20.22 -33.44 -0.69
CA PRO A 44 -21.18 -32.99 0.31
C PRO A 44 -21.23 -33.92 1.53
N GLY A 45 -21.21 -33.33 2.73
CA GLY A 45 -21.23 -34.06 4.01
C GLY A 45 -19.89 -34.66 4.45
N SER A 46 -18.84 -34.58 3.63
CA SER A 46 -17.49 -35.03 4.02
C SER A 46 -16.80 -34.03 4.94
N LYS A 47 -15.86 -34.50 5.76
CA LYS A 47 -14.96 -33.61 6.55
C LYS A 47 -14.15 -32.70 5.63
N SER A 48 -13.79 -33.18 4.44
CA SER A 48 -13.05 -32.42 3.44
C SER A 48 -13.84 -31.23 2.90
N ALA A 49 -15.17 -31.34 2.75
CA ALA A 49 -16.01 -30.22 2.35
C ALA A 49 -16.01 -29.09 3.41
N THR A 50 -16.15 -29.43 4.70
CA THR A 50 -16.06 -28.44 5.79
C THR A 50 -14.68 -27.76 5.83
N ALA A 51 -13.61 -28.53 5.63
CA ALA A 51 -12.25 -28.00 5.56
C ALA A 51 -12.08 -27.06 4.36
N ALA A 52 -12.61 -27.43 3.19
CA ALA A 52 -12.57 -26.60 1.98
C ALA A 52 -13.31 -25.28 2.16
N THR A 53 -14.52 -25.28 2.74
CA THR A 53 -15.27 -24.06 3.06
C THR A 53 -14.51 -23.15 4.04
N THR A 54 -13.90 -23.75 5.06
CA THR A 54 -13.09 -23.00 6.05
C THR A 54 -11.88 -22.36 5.38
N LEU A 55 -11.18 -23.10 4.52
CA LEU A 55 -10.04 -22.60 3.77
C LEU A 55 -10.45 -21.46 2.82
N SER A 56 -11.53 -21.65 2.05
CA SER A 56 -12.09 -20.64 1.14
C SER A 56 -12.38 -19.34 1.86
N THR A 57 -13.10 -19.41 2.99
CA THR A 57 -13.46 -18.24 3.80
C THR A 57 -12.22 -17.56 4.39
N THR A 58 -11.22 -18.35 4.80
CA THR A 58 -9.98 -17.83 5.38
C THR A 58 -9.15 -17.12 4.32
N TRP A 59 -9.08 -17.67 3.11
CA TRP A 59 -8.40 -17.04 1.98
C TRP A 59 -9.10 -15.76 1.54
N GLU A 60 -10.41 -15.78 1.32
CA GLU A 60 -11.18 -14.58 0.96
C GLU A 60 -10.91 -13.42 1.94
N LYS A 61 -10.96 -13.71 3.25
CA LYS A 61 -10.63 -12.73 4.30
C LYS A 61 -9.18 -12.25 4.20
N ARG A 62 -8.23 -13.15 3.99
CA ARG A 62 -6.80 -12.81 3.91
C ARG A 62 -6.50 -11.92 2.71
N PHE A 63 -7.04 -12.24 1.53
CA PHE A 63 -6.85 -11.44 0.31
C PHE A 63 -7.54 -10.06 0.44
N THR A 64 -8.73 -10.00 1.03
CA THR A 64 -9.43 -8.75 1.31
C THR A 64 -8.63 -7.85 2.25
N ASN A 65 -8.13 -8.40 3.36
CA ASN A 65 -7.36 -7.64 4.33
C ASN A 65 -6.03 -7.17 3.75
N TRP A 66 -5.30 -8.05 3.04
CA TRP A 66 -4.04 -7.66 2.42
C TRP A 66 -4.22 -6.53 1.40
N LYS A 67 -5.29 -6.58 0.59
CA LYS A 67 -5.64 -5.48 -0.32
C LYS A 67 -5.91 -4.18 0.42
N LYS A 68 -6.59 -4.23 1.57
CA LYS A 68 -6.85 -3.05 2.40
C LYS A 68 -5.54 -2.49 2.97
N ASP A 69 -4.75 -3.33 3.63
CA ASP A 69 -3.51 -2.93 4.28
C ASP A 69 -2.52 -2.32 3.27
N ALA A 70 -2.42 -2.88 2.06
CA ALA A 70 -1.56 -2.34 1.02
C ALA A 70 -2.05 -0.99 0.47
N LYS A 71 -3.37 -0.76 0.39
CA LYS A 71 -3.92 0.55 0.03
C LYS A 71 -3.63 1.58 1.10
N ASP A 72 -3.82 1.22 2.36
CA ASP A 72 -3.59 2.09 3.51
C ASP A 72 -2.11 2.47 3.59
N GLN A 73 -1.20 1.49 3.49
CA GLN A 73 0.24 1.72 3.44
C GLN A 73 0.64 2.64 2.27
N SER A 74 0.09 2.42 1.07
CA SER A 74 0.35 3.29 -0.07
C SER A 74 -0.11 4.73 0.18
N ALA A 75 -1.24 4.93 0.86
CA ALA A 75 -1.74 6.26 1.19
C ALA A 75 -0.86 6.95 2.24
N GLU A 76 -0.43 6.23 3.27
CA GLU A 76 0.48 6.73 4.30
C GLU A 76 1.85 7.13 3.72
N MET A 77 2.38 6.33 2.78
CA MET A 77 3.64 6.67 2.11
C MET A 77 3.53 7.95 1.28
N VAL A 78 2.43 8.13 0.54
CA VAL A 78 2.18 9.38 -0.21
C VAL A 78 2.04 10.56 0.74
N ALA A 79 1.25 10.42 1.81
CA ALA A 79 1.09 11.48 2.80
C ALA A 79 2.41 11.86 3.50
N SER A 80 3.28 10.87 3.75
CA SER A 80 4.62 11.12 4.29
C SER A 80 5.49 11.88 3.29
N ALA A 81 5.44 11.54 2.00
CA ALA A 81 6.18 12.28 0.97
C ALA A 81 5.71 13.73 0.87
N ASP A 82 4.39 13.97 0.86
CA ASP A 82 3.82 15.32 0.84
C ASP A 82 4.25 16.16 2.05
N THR A 83 4.41 15.53 3.22
CA THR A 83 4.87 16.20 4.45
C THR A 83 6.33 16.64 4.33
N TYR A 84 7.19 15.81 3.73
CA TYR A 84 8.59 16.18 3.49
C TYR A 84 8.71 17.33 2.49
N ASP A 85 7.95 17.30 1.38
CA ASP A 85 7.97 18.38 0.38
C ASP A 85 7.49 19.71 0.98
N GLN A 86 6.47 19.68 1.85
CA GLN A 86 6.00 20.88 2.56
C GLN A 86 7.04 21.44 3.54
N ALA A 87 7.69 20.57 4.31
CA ALA A 87 8.74 20.97 5.24
C ALA A 87 9.91 21.64 4.50
N ASP A 88 10.33 21.08 3.36
CA ASP A 88 11.39 21.66 2.53
C ASP A 88 10.98 23.01 1.93
N ALA A 89 9.74 23.15 1.48
CA ALA A 89 9.21 24.42 0.99
C ALA A 89 9.22 25.51 2.08
N ASP A 90 8.86 25.15 3.32
CA ASP A 90 8.89 26.05 4.48
C ASP A 90 10.31 26.48 4.87
N VAL A 91 11.26 25.54 4.89
CA VAL A 91 12.67 25.84 5.13
C VAL A 91 13.21 26.78 4.05
N ASN A 92 12.91 26.52 2.78
CA ASN A 92 13.34 27.38 1.67
C ASN A 92 12.73 28.79 1.76
N ARG A 93 11.44 28.91 2.11
CA ARG A 93 10.80 30.22 2.34
C ARG A 93 11.47 30.99 3.48
N ASN A 94 11.73 30.33 4.60
CA ASN A 94 12.35 30.96 5.76
C ASN A 94 13.81 31.37 5.51
N MET A 95 14.59 30.52 4.83
CA MET A 95 15.97 30.85 4.41
C MET A 95 15.99 32.01 3.40
N GLY A 96 15.05 32.03 2.46
CA GLY A 96 14.89 33.13 1.51
C GLY A 96 14.51 34.45 2.17
N ARG A 97 13.85 34.41 3.34
CA ARG A 97 13.47 35.58 4.15
C ARG A 97 14.58 36.08 5.07
N LEU A 98 15.56 35.26 5.43
CA LEU A 98 16.69 35.66 6.28
C LEU A 98 17.85 36.28 5.49
N LYS A 99 18.04 35.90 4.22
CA LYS A 99 19.04 36.48 3.31
C LYS A 99 18.88 37.97 2.94
N PRO A 100 17.68 38.59 2.92
CA PRO A 100 17.50 40.01 2.61
C PRO A 100 17.92 40.96 3.73
N GLU A 101 18.04 40.50 4.99
CA GLU A 101 18.36 41.36 6.14
C GLU A 101 19.87 41.40 6.48
N LEU A 102 20.72 40.81 5.64
CA LEU A 102 22.18 40.71 5.85
C LEU A 102 23.00 41.47 4.79
N ILE A 103 22.40 42.45 4.09
CA ILE A 103 23.09 43.36 3.14
C ILE A 103 22.85 44.80 3.57
#